data_AF-A0A7W7M1Z2-F1
#
_entry.id   AF-A0A7W7M1Z2-F1
#
_cell.length_a   1.000
_cell.length_b   1.000
_cell.length_c   1.000
_cell.angle_alpha   90.00
_cell.angle_beta   90.00
_cell.angle_gamma   90.00
#
_symmetry.space_group_name_H-M   'P 1'
#
loop_
_entity.id
_entity.type
_entity.pdbx_description
1 polymer ?
#
loop_
_entity_poly.entity_id
_entity_poly.type
_entity_poly.pdbx_seq_one_letter_code
_entity_poly.pdbx_strand_id
1 'polypeptide(L)'
;MRPRTAPKRFGPAGLADAWLAHDRAVASPCDDSLLRVRPDGTEQVLRRSRGYVPRPLRLPAAVRPALAVGGDLKNALCAGEGDQAWFGPHIGGMGDLTTLEAARRAESLMRRLTGVSPELVAADRHPGYHSARWAARLALGEPVLVQHHHAHIASATAEHGLDGTAPVIGVAFDCTGYGDDGTVRGGEILLADYAGHRRFAHLAPAPLPGGVSGVADPCRLALARLWAAGLPWDADLPGVTACAPDEISLLERQLTRGPACVATSGMGRLFDAVSSLAGVCHRAGYGARAALEPEAAAASAWGTDTSAYALGITAEVWDPAPVLRALVTDLRRGTPPAVLAARFHRGVARAVVEVCRRAPRASPGRSAASCAAWGSRRSPRRRAGRPGSPGPPGGGRAGRSARRAGRVRWGARRRGRGR
;
A
#
# COMPACT_ATOMS: atom_id res chain seq x y z
N MET A 1 13.04 23.98 -15.24
CA MET A 1 13.66 24.79 -14.17
C MET A 1 14.81 25.58 -14.76
N ARG A 2 14.86 26.91 -14.59
CA ARG A 2 16.09 27.67 -14.88
C ARG A 2 17.12 27.38 -13.78
N PRO A 3 18.43 27.37 -14.08
CA PRO A 3 19.50 27.02 -13.14
C PRO A 3 19.54 27.84 -11.83
N ARG A 4 18.80 28.95 -11.76
CA ARG A 4 18.72 29.86 -10.61
C ARG A 4 17.88 29.40 -9.40
N THR A 5 17.19 28.26 -9.48
CA THR A 5 16.23 27.84 -8.44
C THR A 5 16.86 27.02 -7.32
N ALA A 6 17.77 26.10 -7.64
CA ALA A 6 18.41 25.25 -6.64
C ALA A 6 19.37 26.02 -5.71
N PRO A 7 20.24 26.93 -6.20
CA PRO A 7 21.10 27.73 -5.32
C PRO A 7 20.30 28.64 -4.37
N LYS A 8 19.15 29.17 -4.82
CA LYS A 8 18.27 30.00 -3.98
C LYS A 8 17.57 29.20 -2.87
N ARG A 9 17.25 27.92 -3.12
CA ARG A 9 16.49 27.10 -2.18
C ARG A 9 17.37 26.39 -1.15
N PHE A 10 18.57 25.97 -1.56
CA PHE A 10 19.43 25.11 -0.75
C PHE A 10 20.74 25.77 -0.33
N GLY A 11 21.17 26.84 -1.01
CA GLY A 11 22.37 27.60 -0.64
C GLY A 11 22.28 28.21 0.77
N PRO A 12 21.18 28.90 1.14
CA PRO A 12 21.02 29.46 2.48
C PRO A 12 20.96 28.41 3.60
N ALA A 13 20.64 27.17 3.26
CA ALA A 13 20.50 26.07 4.21
C ALA A 13 21.81 25.30 4.44
N GLY A 14 22.91 25.65 3.75
CA GLY A 14 24.20 24.96 3.87
C GLY A 14 24.15 23.47 3.49
N LEU A 15 23.18 23.06 2.67
CA LEU A 15 22.95 21.65 2.37
C LEU A 15 23.90 21.05 1.32
N ALA A 16 24.60 21.89 0.55
CA ALA A 16 25.53 21.45 -0.49
C ALA A 16 26.77 22.36 -0.52
N ASP A 17 27.94 21.74 -0.57
CA ASP A 17 29.23 22.45 -0.61
C ASP A 17 29.52 23.07 -1.99
N ALA A 18 28.97 22.50 -3.06
CA ALA A 18 29.17 22.97 -4.43
C ALA A 18 27.96 22.64 -5.34
N TRP A 19 27.88 23.34 -6.48
CA TRP A 19 26.80 23.22 -7.46
C TRP A 19 27.35 22.89 -8.85
N LEU A 20 26.94 21.76 -9.43
CA LEU A 20 27.17 21.44 -10.83
C LEU A 20 25.86 21.60 -11.62
N ALA A 21 25.81 22.55 -12.55
CA ALA A 21 24.62 22.90 -13.32
C ALA A 21 24.94 23.04 -14.81
N HIS A 22 23.89 23.16 -15.63
CA HIS A 22 23.99 23.40 -17.07
C HIS A 22 22.89 24.36 -17.55
N ASP A 23 23.04 24.87 -18.77
CA ASP A 23 22.13 25.81 -19.43
C ASP A 23 20.93 25.14 -20.11
N ARG A 24 21.00 23.83 -20.39
CA ARG A 24 19.85 23.07 -20.90
C ARG A 24 18.69 23.09 -19.89
N ALA A 25 17.57 23.72 -20.24
CA ALA A 25 16.43 23.78 -19.33
C ALA A 25 15.79 22.41 -19.12
N VAL A 26 15.54 22.03 -17.86
CA VAL A 26 14.71 20.86 -17.54
C VAL A 26 13.24 21.22 -17.81
N ALA A 27 12.64 20.67 -18.87
CA ALA A 27 11.28 20.98 -19.28
C ALA A 27 10.22 20.51 -18.27
N SER A 28 10.41 19.32 -17.69
CA SER A 28 9.50 18.74 -16.69
C SER A 28 10.29 18.07 -15.56
N PRO A 29 9.95 18.31 -14.28
CA PRO A 29 10.47 17.52 -13.17
C PRO A 29 10.11 16.05 -13.34
N CYS A 30 11.08 15.18 -13.08
CA CYS A 30 10.87 13.74 -13.17
C CYS A 30 11.82 13.04 -12.19
N ASP A 31 11.28 12.66 -11.05
CA ASP A 31 12.01 11.93 -10.02
C ASP A 31 12.60 10.63 -10.56
N ASP A 32 13.64 10.15 -9.91
CA ASP A 32 14.21 8.84 -10.18
C ASP A 32 13.19 7.73 -9.95
N SER A 33 13.12 6.78 -10.89
CA SER A 33 12.39 5.54 -10.65
C SER A 33 13.11 4.71 -9.61
N LEU A 34 12.36 4.07 -8.72
CA LEU A 34 12.88 3.16 -7.71
C LEU A 34 12.33 1.77 -7.98
N LEU A 35 13.24 0.81 -8.14
CA LEU A 35 12.92 -0.59 -8.35
C LEU A 35 13.62 -1.44 -7.30
N ARG A 36 13.02 -2.58 -7.02
CA ARG A 36 13.62 -3.63 -6.23
C ARG A 36 13.72 -4.88 -7.07
N VAL A 37 14.92 -5.41 -7.22
CA VAL A 37 15.14 -6.69 -7.88
C VAL A 37 14.93 -7.80 -6.85
N ARG A 38 14.05 -8.74 -7.16
CA ARG A 38 13.78 -9.91 -6.32
C ARG A 38 14.81 -11.02 -6.57
N PRO A 39 14.93 -12.01 -5.66
CA PRO A 39 15.85 -13.13 -5.85
C PRO A 39 15.63 -13.97 -7.12
N ASP A 40 14.46 -13.91 -7.76
CA ASP A 40 14.19 -14.55 -9.06
C ASP A 40 14.53 -13.66 -10.27
N GLY A 41 15.17 -12.51 -10.05
CA GLY A 41 15.48 -11.53 -11.08
C GLY A 41 14.27 -10.71 -11.55
N THR A 42 13.08 -10.91 -10.99
CA THR A 42 11.92 -10.06 -11.32
C THR A 42 12.02 -8.71 -10.63
N GLU A 43 11.59 -7.67 -11.33
CA GLU A 43 11.55 -6.32 -10.78
C GLU A 43 10.25 -6.08 -10.02
N GLN A 44 10.34 -5.29 -8.95
CA GLN A 44 9.21 -4.68 -8.26
C GLN A 44 9.39 -3.17 -8.31
N VAL A 45 8.53 -2.51 -9.09
CA VAL A 45 8.51 -1.05 -9.16
C VAL A 45 7.96 -0.50 -7.83
N LEU A 46 8.74 0.34 -7.16
CA LEU A 46 8.37 1.07 -5.94
C LEU A 46 7.99 2.52 -6.26
N ARG A 47 8.64 3.11 -7.27
CA ARG A 47 8.33 4.42 -7.84
C ARG A 47 8.53 4.37 -9.34
N ARG A 48 7.46 4.64 -10.11
CA ARG A 48 7.49 4.73 -11.57
C ARG A 48 7.61 6.20 -11.98
N SER A 49 8.74 6.61 -12.55
CA SER A 49 8.99 7.99 -12.97
C SER A 49 10.04 8.01 -14.09
N ARG A 50 11.26 8.52 -13.86
CA ARG A 50 12.35 8.61 -14.86
C ARG A 50 12.63 7.27 -15.55
N GLY A 51 12.74 7.28 -16.87
CA GLY A 51 12.98 6.09 -17.70
C GLY A 51 11.75 5.21 -17.95
N TYR A 52 10.62 5.49 -17.28
CA TYR A 52 9.36 4.77 -17.47
C TYR A 52 8.25 5.65 -18.03
N VAL A 53 8.17 6.90 -17.61
CA VAL A 53 7.15 7.85 -18.06
C VAL A 53 7.61 8.52 -19.37
N PRO A 54 6.75 8.62 -20.41
CA PRO A 54 5.33 8.27 -20.45
C PRO A 54 5.06 6.93 -21.17
N ARG A 55 5.92 5.91 -21.08
CA ARG A 55 5.66 4.64 -21.77
C ARG A 55 4.31 4.03 -21.33
N PRO A 56 3.38 3.70 -22.25
CA PRO A 56 2.07 3.19 -21.90
C PRO A 56 2.15 1.80 -21.27
N LEU A 57 1.11 1.48 -20.52
CA LEU A 57 0.74 0.12 -20.16
C LEU A 57 -0.48 -0.29 -20.96
N ARG A 58 -0.50 -1.56 -21.37
CA ARG A 58 -1.66 -2.15 -22.03
C ARG A 58 -2.68 -2.58 -20.98
N LEU A 59 -3.92 -2.15 -21.14
CA LEU A 59 -5.05 -2.52 -20.30
C LEU A 59 -5.72 -3.79 -20.86
N PRO A 60 -6.22 -4.69 -20.00
CA PRO A 60 -6.94 -5.87 -20.44
C PRO A 60 -8.39 -5.61 -20.87
N ALA A 61 -8.87 -4.37 -20.68
CA ALA A 61 -10.18 -3.94 -21.11
C ALA A 61 -10.12 -2.48 -21.57
N ALA A 62 -10.87 -2.16 -22.63
CA ALA A 62 -10.90 -0.82 -23.17
C ALA A 62 -11.61 0.18 -22.24
N VAL A 63 -11.06 1.39 -22.13
CA VAL A 63 -11.55 2.49 -21.30
C VAL A 63 -11.90 3.71 -22.14
N ARG A 64 -12.87 4.51 -21.66
CA ARG A 64 -13.13 5.84 -22.24
C ARG A 64 -11.94 6.77 -21.95
N PRO A 65 -11.76 7.85 -22.73
CA PRO A 65 -10.80 8.90 -22.40
C PRO A 65 -11.00 9.37 -20.95
N ALA A 66 -10.02 9.11 -20.09
CA ALA A 66 -10.15 9.33 -18.66
C ALA A 66 -8.85 9.81 -18.02
N LEU A 67 -8.99 10.52 -16.91
CA LEU A 67 -7.90 10.95 -16.05
C LEU A 67 -8.16 10.46 -14.62
N ALA A 68 -7.31 9.57 -14.11
CA ALA A 68 -7.30 9.21 -12.69
C ALA A 68 -6.26 10.05 -11.95
N VAL A 69 -6.70 10.84 -10.97
CA VAL A 69 -5.80 11.74 -10.21
C VAL A 69 -5.11 11.05 -9.03
N GLY A 70 -5.55 9.85 -8.63
CA GLY A 70 -4.97 9.08 -7.52
C GLY A 70 -5.30 9.62 -6.12
N GLY A 71 -4.58 9.12 -5.11
CA GLY A 71 -4.69 9.56 -3.71
C GLY A 71 -3.60 10.59 -3.34
N ASP A 72 -3.63 11.11 -2.11
CA ASP A 72 -2.72 12.21 -1.72
C ASP A 72 -1.28 11.77 -1.44
N LEU A 73 -1.06 10.53 -1.06
CA LEU A 73 0.28 10.02 -0.73
C LEU A 73 0.91 9.32 -1.93
N LYS A 74 2.18 9.67 -2.20
CA LYS A 74 2.97 9.11 -3.31
C LYS A 74 2.24 9.19 -4.65
N ASN A 75 1.58 10.33 -4.88
CA ASN A 75 0.68 10.57 -5.99
C ASN A 75 1.39 10.37 -7.35
N ALA A 76 0.66 9.78 -8.28
CA ALA A 76 0.94 9.78 -9.70
C ALA A 76 -0.42 9.70 -10.44
N LEU A 77 -0.67 10.66 -11.32
CA LEU A 77 -1.87 10.66 -12.17
C LEU A 77 -1.74 9.67 -13.33
N CYS A 78 -2.86 9.28 -13.92
CA CYS A 78 -2.91 8.39 -15.07
C CYS A 78 -3.93 8.89 -16.10
N ALA A 79 -3.50 9.09 -17.33
CA ALA A 79 -4.41 9.23 -18.47
C ALA A 79 -4.68 7.83 -19.06
N GLY A 80 -5.87 7.58 -19.58
CA GLY A 80 -6.20 6.30 -20.22
C GLY A 80 -7.23 6.48 -21.32
N GLU A 81 -7.09 5.70 -22.38
CA GLU A 81 -8.00 5.68 -23.54
C GLU A 81 -7.79 4.37 -24.31
N GLY A 82 -8.89 3.74 -24.75
CA GLY A 82 -8.83 2.46 -25.44
C GLY A 82 -8.17 1.41 -24.55
N ASP A 83 -7.23 0.64 -25.09
CA ASP A 83 -6.48 -0.38 -24.34
C ASP A 83 -5.17 0.15 -23.74
N GLN A 84 -5.01 1.46 -23.55
CA GLN A 84 -3.78 2.06 -23.06
C GLN A 84 -3.97 2.93 -21.82
N ALA A 85 -2.96 2.92 -20.94
CA ALA A 85 -2.85 3.77 -19.77
C ALA A 85 -1.44 4.37 -19.65
N TRP A 86 -1.37 5.68 -19.46
CA TRP A 86 -0.13 6.45 -19.35
C TRP A 86 -0.05 7.11 -17.98
N PHE A 87 0.94 6.68 -17.20
CA PHE A 87 1.21 7.27 -15.89
C PHE A 87 2.05 8.52 -16.05
N GLY A 88 1.69 9.57 -15.30
CA GLY A 88 2.53 10.73 -15.07
C GLY A 88 3.73 10.42 -14.18
N PRO A 89 4.65 11.38 -14.02
CA PRO A 89 5.78 11.25 -13.11
C PRO A 89 5.29 11.15 -11.66
N HIS A 90 6.18 10.70 -10.77
CA HIS A 90 5.92 10.74 -9.34
C HIS A 90 5.82 12.19 -8.85
N ILE A 91 4.70 12.56 -8.24
CA ILE A 91 4.44 13.91 -7.73
C ILE A 91 4.79 14.01 -6.24
N GLY A 92 4.59 12.94 -5.47
CA GLY A 92 4.86 12.93 -4.02
C GLY A 92 3.59 13.12 -3.18
N GLY A 93 3.71 13.81 -2.04
CA GLY A 93 2.58 14.07 -1.14
C GLY A 93 1.83 15.34 -1.53
N MET A 94 0.51 15.29 -1.71
CA MET A 94 -0.32 16.40 -2.23
C MET A 94 -0.68 17.48 -1.18
N GLY A 95 0.03 17.53 -0.05
CA GLY A 95 -0.33 18.35 1.11
C GLY A 95 0.13 19.81 1.05
N ASP A 96 0.90 20.19 0.03
CA ASP A 96 1.44 21.55 -0.10
C ASP A 96 1.18 22.16 -1.49
N LEU A 97 1.32 23.48 -1.60
CA LEU A 97 1.07 24.19 -2.85
C LEU A 97 2.04 23.78 -3.97
N THR A 98 3.30 23.47 -3.63
CA THR A 98 4.34 23.15 -4.62
C THR A 98 4.01 21.85 -5.36
N THR A 99 3.55 20.84 -4.63
CA THR A 99 3.14 19.54 -5.16
C THR A 99 1.83 19.62 -5.93
N LEU A 100 0.89 20.47 -5.50
CA LEU A 100 -0.34 20.73 -6.27
C LEU A 100 -0.06 21.41 -7.61
N GLU A 101 0.85 22.38 -7.65
CA GLU A 101 1.27 22.98 -8.91
C GLU A 101 2.03 21.98 -9.80
N ALA A 102 2.87 21.12 -9.21
CA ALA A 102 3.55 20.05 -9.94
C ALA A 102 2.54 19.09 -10.57
N ALA A 103 1.47 18.74 -9.85
CA ALA A 103 0.38 17.91 -10.34
C ALA A 103 -0.35 18.55 -11.53
N ARG A 104 -0.67 19.85 -11.45
CA ARG A 104 -1.29 20.60 -12.57
C ARG A 104 -0.40 20.63 -13.81
N ARG A 105 0.90 20.88 -13.62
CA ARG A 105 1.88 20.85 -14.74
C ARG A 105 2.00 19.45 -15.35
N ALA A 106 2.00 18.41 -14.51
CA ALA A 106 2.04 17.03 -14.95
C ALA A 106 0.78 16.62 -15.72
N GLU A 107 -0.42 17.02 -15.27
CA GLU A 107 -1.69 16.76 -15.97
C GLU A 107 -1.67 17.38 -17.37
N SER A 108 -1.35 18.67 -17.45
CA SER A 108 -1.29 19.41 -18.71
C SER A 108 -0.26 18.81 -19.67
N LEU A 109 0.91 18.40 -19.15
CA LEU A 109 1.93 17.71 -19.93
C LEU A 109 1.44 16.35 -20.43
N MET A 110 0.84 15.53 -19.56
CA MET A 110 0.39 14.19 -19.94
C MET A 110 -0.69 14.25 -21.02
N ARG A 111 -1.65 15.18 -20.94
CA ARG A 111 -2.66 15.37 -22.00
C ARG A 111 -2.05 15.74 -23.35
N ARG A 112 -1.04 16.62 -23.37
CA ARG A 112 -0.33 16.96 -24.61
C ARG A 112 0.47 15.79 -25.16
N LEU A 113 1.14 15.02 -24.30
CA LEU A 113 1.98 13.90 -24.72
C LEU A 113 1.18 12.70 -25.21
N THR A 114 -0.01 12.46 -24.65
CA THR A 114 -0.83 11.28 -24.98
C THR A 114 -1.96 11.60 -25.95
N GLY A 115 -2.31 12.87 -26.14
CA GLY A 115 -3.48 13.29 -26.94
C GLY A 115 -4.83 13.03 -26.26
N VAL A 116 -4.84 12.41 -25.08
CA VAL A 116 -6.07 12.05 -24.35
C VAL A 116 -6.79 13.31 -23.91
N SER A 117 -8.05 13.43 -24.31
CA SER A 117 -8.99 14.46 -23.86
C SER A 117 -9.97 13.83 -22.87
N PRO A 118 -9.76 13.94 -21.55
CA PRO A 118 -10.54 13.18 -20.58
C PRO A 118 -12.02 13.58 -20.60
N GLU A 119 -12.89 12.60 -20.83
CA GLU A 119 -14.35 12.71 -20.66
C GLU A 119 -14.75 12.39 -19.21
N LEU A 120 -13.88 11.68 -18.48
CA LEU A 120 -14.10 11.23 -17.12
C LEU A 120 -12.88 11.51 -16.26
N VAL A 121 -13.11 12.04 -15.05
CA VAL A 121 -12.08 12.18 -14.03
C VAL A 121 -12.41 11.25 -12.87
N ALA A 122 -11.43 10.45 -12.44
CA ALA A 122 -11.56 9.54 -11.31
C ALA A 122 -10.65 9.96 -10.17
N ALA A 123 -11.13 9.86 -8.94
CA ALA A 123 -10.40 10.22 -7.72
C ALA A 123 -10.60 9.19 -6.61
N ASP A 124 -9.71 9.24 -5.61
CA ASP A 124 -9.96 8.52 -4.36
C ASP A 124 -11.23 9.03 -3.68
N ARG A 125 -11.96 8.15 -3.00
CA ARG A 125 -13.19 8.48 -2.29
C ARG A 125 -12.96 9.31 -1.01
N HIS A 126 -11.73 9.44 -0.53
CA HIS A 126 -11.44 10.20 0.69
C HIS A 126 -11.83 11.70 0.54
N PRO A 127 -12.82 12.20 1.29
CA PRO A 127 -13.35 13.57 1.10
C PRO A 127 -12.33 14.66 1.46
N GLY A 128 -11.41 14.36 2.39
CA GLY A 128 -10.34 15.27 2.80
C GLY A 128 -9.18 15.40 1.81
N TYR A 129 -9.09 14.56 0.76
CA TYR A 129 -7.91 14.57 -0.12
C TYR A 129 -7.85 15.80 -1.02
N HIS A 130 -6.65 16.37 -1.14
CA HIS A 130 -6.36 17.44 -2.08
C HIS A 130 -6.52 16.97 -3.52
N SER A 131 -6.16 15.70 -3.82
CA SER A 131 -6.36 15.10 -5.14
C SER A 131 -7.85 15.02 -5.50
N ALA A 132 -8.73 14.65 -4.57
CA ALA A 132 -10.17 14.61 -4.79
C ALA A 132 -10.75 15.99 -5.08
N ARG A 133 -10.37 17.01 -4.29
CA ARG A 133 -10.75 18.41 -4.57
C ARG A 133 -10.21 18.92 -5.90
N TRP A 134 -9.01 18.48 -6.30
CA TRP A 134 -8.43 18.81 -7.58
C TRP A 134 -9.18 18.16 -8.74
N ALA A 135 -9.56 16.88 -8.63
CA ALA A 135 -10.39 16.19 -9.62
C ALA A 135 -11.74 16.88 -9.84
N ALA A 136 -12.41 17.32 -8.77
CA ALA A 136 -13.68 18.03 -8.88
C ALA A 136 -13.57 19.34 -9.70
N ARG A 137 -12.39 19.98 -9.72
CA ARG A 137 -12.14 21.18 -10.55
C ARG A 137 -11.80 20.85 -12.00
N LEU A 138 -11.29 19.65 -12.28
CA LEU A 138 -10.92 19.20 -13.62
C LEU A 138 -12.09 18.58 -14.37
N ALA A 139 -13.02 17.96 -13.64
CA ALA A 139 -14.14 17.25 -14.21
C ALA A 139 -15.16 18.24 -14.79
N LEU A 140 -15.74 17.88 -15.94
CA LEU A 140 -16.87 18.61 -16.53
C LEU A 140 -18.19 18.36 -15.76
N GLY A 141 -18.20 17.37 -14.86
CA GLY A 141 -19.29 17.04 -13.95
C GLY A 141 -18.72 16.41 -12.67
N GLU A 142 -19.48 15.56 -11.98
CA GLU A 142 -18.96 14.91 -10.77
C GLU A 142 -17.86 13.88 -11.07
N PRO A 143 -16.72 13.90 -10.35
CA PRO A 143 -15.68 12.90 -10.52
C PRO A 143 -16.17 11.53 -10.05
N VAL A 144 -15.67 10.48 -10.70
CA VAL A 144 -15.90 9.11 -10.25
C VAL A 144 -15.03 8.81 -9.03
N LEU A 145 -15.67 8.69 -7.88
CA LEU A 145 -15.01 8.35 -6.63
C LEU A 145 -14.81 6.83 -6.52
N VAL A 146 -13.55 6.41 -6.37
CA VAL A 146 -13.15 5.00 -6.29
C VAL A 146 -12.57 4.72 -4.90
N GLN A 147 -13.00 3.62 -4.29
CA GLN A 147 -12.51 3.23 -2.97
C GLN A 147 -11.03 2.80 -3.06
N HIS A 148 -10.21 3.25 -2.10
CA HIS A 148 -8.75 3.12 -2.12
C HIS A 148 -8.24 1.68 -2.34
N HIS A 149 -8.78 0.73 -1.59
CA HIS A 149 -8.39 -0.68 -1.60
C HIS A 149 -8.93 -1.40 -2.84
N HIS A 150 -10.11 -1.00 -3.33
CA HIS A 150 -10.64 -1.45 -4.61
C HIS A 150 -9.73 -1.01 -5.76
N ALA A 151 -9.26 0.24 -5.76
CA ALA A 151 -8.29 0.72 -6.73
C ALA A 151 -6.95 -0.06 -6.66
N HIS A 152 -6.51 -0.46 -5.46
CA HIS A 152 -5.36 -1.36 -5.32
C HIS A 152 -5.59 -2.74 -5.93
N ILE A 153 -6.77 -3.32 -5.77
CA ILE A 153 -7.04 -4.64 -6.33
C ILE A 153 -7.20 -4.55 -7.85
N ALA A 154 -7.97 -3.58 -8.35
CA ALA A 154 -8.13 -3.32 -9.77
C ALA A 154 -6.79 -3.06 -10.47
N SER A 155 -5.84 -2.38 -9.80
CA SER A 155 -4.46 -2.23 -10.27
C SER A 155 -3.77 -3.55 -10.58
N ALA A 156 -3.81 -4.47 -9.62
CA ALA A 156 -3.12 -5.73 -9.70
C ALA A 156 -3.81 -6.63 -10.73
N THR A 157 -5.14 -6.60 -10.79
CA THR A 157 -5.94 -7.29 -11.80
C THR A 157 -5.54 -6.84 -13.22
N ALA A 158 -5.42 -5.52 -13.44
CA ALA A 158 -5.02 -4.95 -14.74
C ALA A 158 -3.59 -5.32 -15.14
N GLU A 159 -2.65 -5.21 -14.20
CA GLU A 159 -1.25 -5.59 -14.41
C GLU A 159 -1.10 -7.06 -14.84
N HIS A 160 -1.93 -7.95 -14.32
CA HIS A 160 -1.90 -9.39 -14.64
C HIS A 160 -2.70 -9.74 -15.90
N GLY A 161 -3.23 -8.74 -16.63
CA GLY A 161 -3.95 -8.95 -17.88
C GLY A 161 -5.33 -9.59 -17.70
N LEU A 162 -5.91 -9.53 -16.50
CA LEU A 162 -7.24 -10.07 -16.22
C LEU A 162 -8.29 -9.05 -16.66
N ASP A 163 -9.21 -9.43 -17.55
CA ASP A 163 -10.22 -8.54 -18.16
C ASP A 163 -11.37 -8.13 -17.22
N GLY A 164 -11.40 -8.69 -16.00
CA GLY A 164 -12.41 -8.41 -14.99
C GLY A 164 -13.77 -9.07 -15.24
N THR A 165 -13.84 -10.06 -16.14
CA THR A 165 -15.06 -10.87 -16.36
C THR A 165 -15.43 -11.73 -15.16
N ALA A 166 -14.44 -12.10 -14.34
CA ALA A 166 -14.63 -12.83 -13.09
C ALA A 166 -14.06 -12.03 -11.91
N PRO A 167 -14.78 -11.97 -10.77
CA PRO A 167 -14.24 -11.34 -9.57
C PRO A 167 -13.00 -12.08 -9.05
N VAL A 168 -12.03 -11.32 -8.53
CA VAL A 168 -10.83 -11.84 -7.87
C VAL A 168 -10.96 -11.76 -6.36
N ILE A 169 -10.19 -12.60 -5.66
CA ILE A 169 -9.91 -12.39 -4.25
C ILE A 169 -8.74 -11.42 -4.18
N GLY A 170 -9.01 -10.24 -3.62
CA GLY A 170 -8.06 -9.15 -3.49
C GLY A 170 -7.59 -8.98 -2.05
N VAL A 171 -6.28 -9.09 -1.81
CA VAL A 171 -5.69 -8.79 -0.50
C VAL A 171 -5.07 -7.39 -0.57
N ALA A 172 -5.62 -6.46 0.21
CA ALA A 172 -5.24 -5.05 0.21
C ALA A 172 -4.74 -4.64 1.60
N PHE A 173 -3.42 -4.79 1.81
CA PHE A 173 -2.75 -4.39 3.05
C PHE A 173 -2.04 -3.07 2.88
N ASP A 174 -2.49 -2.09 3.63
CA ASP A 174 -2.04 -0.71 3.60
C ASP A 174 -2.04 -0.09 5.01
N CYS A 175 -1.49 1.12 5.14
CA CYS A 175 -1.57 1.93 6.33
C CYS A 175 -2.96 2.52 6.52
N THR A 176 -3.47 3.16 5.48
CA THR A 176 -4.58 4.11 5.57
C THR A 176 -5.34 4.21 4.25
N GLY A 177 -6.58 3.75 4.23
CA GLY A 177 -7.54 4.11 3.20
C GLY A 177 -8.89 4.44 3.81
N TYR A 178 -9.64 5.33 3.16
CA TYR A 178 -10.93 5.78 3.67
C TYR A 178 -11.95 4.64 3.66
N GLY A 179 -12.56 4.39 4.81
CA GLY A 179 -13.72 3.52 4.96
C GLY A 179 -15.00 4.33 4.91
N ASP A 180 -16.02 3.80 4.24
CA ASP A 180 -17.34 4.43 4.13
C ASP A 180 -18.04 4.58 5.51
N ASP A 181 -17.58 3.81 6.50
CA ASP A 181 -18.00 3.78 7.90
C ASP A 181 -17.15 4.70 8.80
N GLY A 182 -16.28 5.53 8.22
CA GLY A 182 -15.36 6.40 8.97
C GLY A 182 -14.12 5.68 9.53
N THR A 183 -14.08 4.35 9.45
CA THR A 183 -12.91 3.54 9.83
C THR A 183 -11.74 3.77 8.87
N VAL A 184 -10.53 3.92 9.40
CA VAL A 184 -9.29 3.89 8.61
C VAL A 184 -8.96 2.45 8.24
N ARG A 185 -9.24 2.08 6.99
CA ARG A 185 -9.05 0.73 6.45
C ARG A 185 -7.60 0.48 6.03
N GLY A 186 -7.20 -0.79 5.93
CA GLY A 186 -5.84 -1.17 5.51
C GLY A 186 -5.46 -2.62 5.77
N GLY A 187 -6.39 -3.47 6.22
CA GLY A 187 -6.17 -4.88 6.50
C GLY A 187 -7.27 -5.69 5.86
N GLU A 188 -7.53 -5.43 4.58
CA GLU A 188 -8.76 -5.81 3.89
C GLU A 188 -8.55 -6.99 2.94
N ILE A 189 -9.54 -7.88 2.91
CA ILE A 189 -9.70 -8.91 1.88
C ILE A 189 -11.04 -8.64 1.20
N LEU A 190 -11.00 -8.34 -0.09
CA LEU A 190 -12.17 -8.00 -0.89
C LEU A 190 -12.41 -9.06 -1.97
N LEU A 191 -13.67 -9.27 -2.33
CA LEU A 191 -14.04 -9.88 -3.61
C LEU A 191 -14.35 -8.74 -4.57
N ALA A 192 -13.59 -8.59 -5.64
CA ALA A 192 -13.66 -7.41 -6.50
C ALA A 192 -13.50 -7.72 -7.98
N ASP A 193 -14.16 -6.94 -8.82
CA ASP A 193 -13.91 -6.81 -10.25
C ASP A 193 -13.66 -5.32 -10.57
N TYR A 194 -13.72 -4.91 -11.85
CA TYR A 194 -13.53 -3.50 -12.20
C TYR A 194 -14.73 -2.60 -11.90
N ALA A 195 -15.92 -3.17 -11.71
CA ALA A 195 -17.16 -2.44 -11.50
C ALA A 195 -17.47 -2.23 -10.00
N GLY A 196 -17.02 -3.15 -9.14
CA GLY A 196 -17.29 -3.07 -7.71
C GLY A 196 -16.48 -4.04 -6.87
N HIS A 197 -16.75 -3.99 -5.57
CA HIS A 197 -16.14 -4.85 -4.58
C HIS A 197 -17.09 -5.14 -3.41
N ARG A 198 -16.86 -6.27 -2.75
CA ARG A 198 -17.47 -6.64 -1.47
C ARG A 198 -16.36 -6.90 -0.45
N ARG A 199 -16.48 -6.34 0.75
CA ARG A 199 -15.60 -6.66 1.87
C ARG A 199 -15.88 -8.10 2.32
N PHE A 200 -14.88 -8.97 2.21
CA PHE A 200 -15.02 -10.39 2.54
C PHE A 200 -14.46 -10.70 3.93
N ALA A 201 -13.29 -10.15 4.24
CA ALA A 201 -12.74 -10.21 5.59
C ALA A 201 -11.87 -8.98 5.87
N HIS A 202 -11.68 -8.65 7.14
CA HIS A 202 -10.91 -7.47 7.54
C HIS A 202 -10.36 -7.54 8.95
N LEU A 203 -9.25 -6.84 9.19
CA LEU A 203 -8.55 -6.84 10.48
C LEU A 203 -9.47 -6.26 11.55
N ALA A 204 -9.53 -6.91 12.71
CA ALA A 204 -10.26 -6.40 13.85
C ALA A 204 -9.87 -4.92 14.08
N PRO A 205 -10.85 -3.99 13.99
CA PRO A 205 -10.59 -2.59 14.22
C PRO A 205 -10.04 -2.37 15.63
N ALA A 206 -9.05 -1.49 15.76
CA ALA A 206 -8.59 -0.99 17.06
C ALA A 206 -8.52 0.53 17.04
N PRO A 207 -8.50 1.19 18.21
CA PRO A 207 -8.33 2.63 18.28
C PRO A 207 -6.99 3.10 17.68
N LEU A 208 -7.04 4.18 16.90
CA LEU A 208 -5.90 4.95 16.42
C LEU A 208 -5.88 6.30 17.15
N PRO A 209 -5.20 6.39 18.31
CA PRO A 209 -5.14 7.61 19.09
C PRO A 209 -4.39 8.71 18.33
N GLY A 210 -4.99 9.90 18.21
CA GLY A 210 -4.41 11.03 17.47
C GLY A 210 -4.53 10.94 15.94
N GLY A 211 -5.18 9.91 15.41
CA GLY A 211 -5.37 9.76 13.96
C GLY A 211 -4.04 9.73 13.20
N VAL A 212 -3.85 10.69 12.29
CA VAL A 212 -2.64 10.76 11.45
C VAL A 212 -1.38 11.04 12.28
N SER A 213 -1.45 11.83 13.36
CA SER A 213 -0.26 12.13 14.16
C SER A 213 0.23 10.90 14.94
N GLY A 214 -0.69 10.03 15.39
CA GLY A 214 -0.35 8.79 16.08
C GLY A 214 0.44 7.79 15.23
N VAL A 215 0.53 7.99 13.91
CA VAL A 215 1.35 7.17 13.01
C VAL A 215 2.84 7.30 13.30
N ALA A 216 3.28 8.46 13.81
CA ALA A 216 4.68 8.69 14.17
C ALA A 216 5.09 8.00 15.49
N ASP A 217 4.12 7.50 16.27
CA ASP A 217 4.31 6.93 17.60
C ASP A 217 3.93 5.43 17.67
N PRO A 218 4.70 4.51 17.05
CA PRO A 218 4.51 3.07 17.20
C PRO A 218 4.30 2.57 18.63
N CYS A 219 4.93 3.18 19.63
CA CYS A 219 4.71 2.83 21.04
C CYS A 219 3.26 3.09 21.49
N ARG A 220 2.65 4.22 21.13
CA ARG A 220 1.24 4.51 21.43
C ARG A 220 0.30 3.55 20.69
N LEU A 221 0.66 3.14 19.47
CA LEU A 221 -0.09 2.12 18.72
C LEU A 221 0.00 0.74 19.37
N ALA A 222 1.16 0.38 19.93
CA ALA A 222 1.33 -0.85 20.69
C ALA A 222 0.40 -0.87 21.91
N LEU A 223 0.40 0.20 22.72
CA LEU A 223 -0.47 0.31 23.90
C LEU A 223 -1.97 0.27 23.51
N ALA A 224 -2.37 1.00 22.46
CA ALA A 224 -3.75 0.94 21.97
C ALA A 224 -4.16 -0.46 21.49
N ARG A 225 -3.25 -1.23 20.88
CA ARG A 225 -3.50 -2.62 20.46
C ARG A 225 -3.53 -3.59 21.64
N LEU A 226 -2.69 -3.41 22.66
CA LEU A 226 -2.76 -4.19 23.90
C LEU A 226 -4.09 -3.93 24.62
N TRP A 227 -4.50 -2.66 24.73
CA TRP A 227 -5.79 -2.28 25.31
C TRP A 227 -6.96 -2.93 24.57
N ALA A 228 -6.98 -2.85 23.23
CA ALA A 228 -8.02 -3.49 22.42
C ALA A 228 -8.04 -5.02 22.54
N ALA A 229 -6.91 -5.64 22.88
CA ALA A 229 -6.79 -7.08 23.11
C ALA A 229 -7.08 -7.50 24.57
N GLY A 230 -7.39 -6.56 25.46
CA GLY A 230 -7.57 -6.82 26.89
C GLY A 230 -6.28 -7.25 27.59
N LEU A 231 -5.12 -6.82 27.08
CA LEU A 231 -3.81 -7.11 27.67
C LEU A 231 -3.32 -5.91 28.49
N PRO A 232 -2.69 -6.14 29.65
CA PRO A 232 -2.18 -5.08 30.50
C PRO A 232 -0.98 -4.36 29.88
N TRP A 233 -0.74 -3.14 30.35
CA TRP A 233 0.43 -2.33 29.99
C TRP A 233 1.53 -2.53 31.03
N ASP A 234 2.07 -3.73 31.09
CA ASP A 234 3.10 -4.07 32.06
C ASP A 234 4.42 -3.31 31.76
N ALA A 235 5.10 -2.85 32.81
CA ALA A 235 6.28 -1.98 32.70
C ALA A 235 7.50 -2.64 32.04
N ASP A 236 7.51 -3.97 31.93
CA ASP A 236 8.55 -4.75 31.27
C ASP A 236 8.43 -4.75 29.73
N LEU A 237 7.31 -4.27 29.18
CA LEU A 237 7.07 -4.26 27.75
C LEU A 237 7.80 -3.07 27.08
N PRO A 238 8.61 -3.30 26.03
CA PRO A 238 9.37 -2.22 25.37
C PRO A 238 8.51 -1.05 24.89
N GLY A 239 7.29 -1.32 24.41
CA GLY A 239 6.35 -0.28 23.99
C GLY A 239 5.85 0.61 25.14
N VAL A 240 5.76 0.06 26.36
CA VAL A 240 5.36 0.80 27.56
C VAL A 240 6.54 1.64 28.05
N THR A 241 7.72 1.05 28.15
CA THR A 241 8.96 1.74 28.57
C THR A 241 9.32 2.91 27.65
N ALA A 242 8.96 2.85 26.36
CA ALA A 242 9.22 3.90 25.38
C ALA A 242 8.22 5.08 25.40
N CYS A 243 7.18 5.01 26.24
CA CYS A 243 6.24 6.11 26.46
C CYS A 243 6.56 6.82 27.79
N ALA A 244 6.50 8.14 27.79
CA ALA A 244 6.56 8.90 29.04
C ALA A 244 5.29 8.66 29.89
N PRO A 245 5.37 8.71 31.24
CA PRO A 245 4.21 8.43 32.11
C PRO A 245 2.97 9.27 31.83
N ASP A 246 3.18 10.53 31.45
CA ASP A 246 2.18 11.50 31.02
C ASP A 246 1.56 11.16 29.65
N GLU A 247 2.35 10.60 28.71
CA GLU A 247 1.82 10.06 27.45
C GLU A 247 0.93 8.83 27.70
N ILE A 248 1.33 7.94 28.61
CA ILE A 248 0.54 6.76 29.01
C ILE A 248 -0.79 7.23 29.61
N SER A 249 -0.74 8.13 30.60
CA SER A 249 -1.93 8.68 31.26
C SER A 249 -2.87 9.38 30.28
N LEU A 250 -2.34 10.11 29.31
CA LEU A 250 -3.14 10.73 28.24
C LEU A 250 -3.80 9.67 27.37
N LEU A 251 -3.06 8.63 26.99
CA LEU A 251 -3.57 7.56 26.14
C LEU A 251 -4.69 6.79 26.83
N GLU A 252 -4.59 6.46 28.12
CA GLU A 252 -5.68 5.81 28.87
C GLU A 252 -6.97 6.64 28.82
N ARG A 253 -6.85 7.96 29.03
CA ARG A 253 -8.00 8.87 28.93
C ARG A 253 -8.58 8.89 27.52
N GLN A 254 -7.74 8.91 26.48
CA GLN A 254 -8.19 8.88 25.08
C GLN A 254 -8.94 7.60 24.73
N LEU A 255 -8.41 6.44 25.16
CA LEU A 255 -9.00 5.13 24.87
C LEU A 255 -10.30 4.89 25.64
N THR A 256 -10.39 5.39 26.88
CA THR A 256 -11.58 5.19 27.73
C THR A 256 -12.71 6.18 27.41
N ARG A 257 -12.37 7.45 27.11
CA ARG A 257 -13.38 8.51 26.93
C ARG A 257 -13.75 8.76 25.46
N GLY A 258 -12.96 8.23 24.51
CA GLY A 258 -13.21 8.32 23.07
C GLY A 258 -12.78 9.59 22.30
N PRO A 259 -12.38 10.75 22.89
CA PRO A 259 -12.00 11.89 22.07
C PRO A 259 -10.71 11.59 21.29
N ALA A 260 -10.67 11.99 20.02
CA ALA A 260 -9.51 11.87 19.13
C ALA A 260 -9.00 10.44 18.86
N CYS A 261 -9.85 9.42 19.01
CA CYS A 261 -9.57 8.06 18.54
C CYS A 261 -10.43 7.73 17.33
N VAL A 262 -9.80 7.35 16.21
CA VAL A 262 -10.51 6.78 15.05
C VAL A 262 -10.28 5.28 15.01
N ALA A 263 -11.29 4.50 14.63
CA ALA A 263 -11.09 3.07 14.46
C ALA A 263 -10.18 2.80 13.25
N THR A 264 -9.26 1.84 13.37
CA THR A 264 -8.42 1.39 12.25
C THR A 264 -8.33 -0.13 12.13
N SER A 265 -8.60 -0.64 10.93
CA SER A 265 -8.28 -2.00 10.50
C SER A 265 -6.96 -2.06 9.71
N GLY A 266 -6.11 -1.03 9.83
CA GLY A 266 -4.86 -0.93 9.06
C GLY A 266 -3.85 -2.00 9.42
N MET A 267 -3.47 -2.85 8.46
CA MET A 267 -2.38 -3.83 8.66
C MET A 267 -1.08 -3.11 8.96
N GLY A 268 -0.82 -1.97 8.32
CA GLY A 268 0.35 -1.17 8.63
C GLY A 268 0.41 -0.70 10.09
N ARG A 269 -0.74 -0.40 10.69
CA ARG A 269 -0.83 0.00 12.11
C ARG A 269 -0.55 -1.18 13.05
N LEU A 270 -0.96 -2.39 12.67
CA LEU A 270 -0.61 -3.61 13.39
C LEU A 270 0.89 -3.89 13.33
N PHE A 271 1.52 -3.70 12.17
CA PHE A 271 2.98 -3.81 12.04
C PHE A 271 3.70 -2.82 12.94
N ASP A 272 3.27 -1.56 12.98
CA ASP A 272 3.88 -0.55 13.85
C ASP A 272 3.78 -0.95 15.33
N ALA A 273 2.60 -1.40 15.77
CA ALA A 273 2.41 -1.91 17.13
C ALA A 273 3.34 -3.08 17.46
N VAL A 274 3.40 -4.09 16.57
CA VAL A 274 4.28 -5.25 16.75
C VAL A 274 5.76 -4.85 16.72
N SER A 275 6.14 -3.89 15.90
CA SER A 275 7.50 -3.35 15.83
C SER A 275 7.94 -2.74 17.15
N SER A 276 7.06 -1.95 17.78
CA SER A 276 7.35 -1.38 19.09
C SER A 276 7.35 -2.44 20.19
N LEU A 277 6.42 -3.40 20.17
CA LEU A 277 6.41 -4.48 21.17
C LEU A 277 7.65 -5.36 21.07
N ALA A 278 8.12 -5.65 19.85
CA ALA A 278 9.34 -6.42 19.63
C ALA A 278 10.63 -5.63 19.95
N GLY A 279 10.55 -4.37 20.37
CA GLY A 279 11.71 -3.53 20.71
C GLY A 279 12.50 -3.05 19.48
N VAL A 280 11.86 -2.96 18.31
CA VAL A 280 12.52 -2.57 17.06
C VAL A 280 12.36 -1.08 16.78
N CYS A 281 11.13 -0.57 16.77
CA CYS A 281 10.85 0.82 16.42
C CYS A 281 9.72 1.38 17.30
N HIS A 282 10.04 2.40 18.10
CA HIS A 282 9.09 3.05 19.01
C HIS A 282 8.58 4.40 18.49
N ARG A 283 9.41 5.12 17.73
CA ARG A 283 9.12 6.43 17.11
C ARG A 283 9.60 6.43 15.66
N ALA A 284 8.72 6.80 14.74
CA ALA A 284 8.99 6.77 13.31
C ALA A 284 9.26 8.18 12.76
N GLY A 285 10.52 8.49 12.45
CA GLY A 285 10.92 9.77 11.83
C GLY A 285 10.55 9.89 10.35
N TYR A 286 10.12 8.81 9.70
CA TYR A 286 9.64 8.81 8.32
C TYR A 286 8.63 7.67 8.08
N GLY A 287 7.85 7.82 7.02
CA GLY A 287 6.77 6.88 6.69
C GLY A 287 7.26 5.45 6.47
N ALA A 288 6.55 4.48 7.07
CA ALA A 288 6.83 3.05 7.02
C ALA A 288 8.17 2.60 7.64
N ARG A 289 8.84 3.41 8.46
CA ARG A 289 10.03 2.96 9.21
C ARG A 289 9.74 1.73 10.07
N ALA A 290 8.69 1.83 10.91
CA ALA A 290 8.25 0.74 11.78
C ALA A 290 7.70 -0.49 11.04
N ALA A 291 7.56 -0.41 9.71
CA ALA A 291 7.31 -1.53 8.82
C ALA A 291 8.58 -2.27 8.38
N LEU A 292 9.54 -1.47 7.92
CA LEU A 292 10.68 -1.93 7.14
C LEU A 292 11.75 -2.52 8.05
N GLU A 293 11.94 -1.93 9.23
CA GLU A 293 12.89 -2.42 10.22
C GLU A 293 12.53 -3.83 10.73
N PRO A 294 11.29 -4.13 11.18
CA PRO A 294 10.96 -5.51 11.56
C PRO A 294 10.94 -6.47 10.38
N GLU A 295 10.70 -6.01 9.15
CA GLU A 295 10.86 -6.86 7.96
C GLU A 295 12.33 -7.26 7.75
N ALA A 296 13.26 -6.31 7.90
CA ALA A 296 14.69 -6.57 7.81
C ALA A 296 15.16 -7.51 8.92
N ALA A 297 14.68 -7.30 10.15
CA ALA A 297 14.96 -8.19 11.28
C ALA A 297 14.37 -9.60 11.05
N ALA A 298 13.12 -9.70 10.57
CA ALA A 298 12.52 -10.98 10.22
C ALA A 298 13.31 -11.72 9.13
N ALA A 299 13.90 -11.00 8.18
CA ALA A 299 14.69 -11.59 7.11
C ALA A 299 15.97 -12.27 7.61
N SER A 300 16.63 -11.73 8.64
CA SER A 300 17.84 -12.34 9.21
C SER A 300 17.55 -13.62 10.00
N ALA A 301 16.37 -13.73 10.63
CA ALA A 301 15.92 -14.91 11.37
C ALA A 301 15.03 -15.87 10.55
N TRP A 302 14.78 -15.59 9.26
CA TRP A 302 13.80 -16.34 8.48
C TRP A 302 14.15 -17.83 8.33
N GLY A 303 15.44 -18.17 8.25
CA GLY A 303 15.90 -19.55 8.09
C GLY A 303 15.97 -20.33 9.39
N THR A 304 16.08 -19.65 10.54
CA THR A 304 16.37 -20.26 11.85
C THR A 304 15.11 -20.59 12.63
N ASP A 305 14.00 -19.88 12.39
CA ASP A 305 12.71 -20.14 13.03
C ASP A 305 11.58 -20.27 12.00
N THR A 306 10.83 -21.38 12.10
CA THR A 306 9.69 -21.71 11.24
C THR A 306 8.32 -21.57 11.91
N SER A 307 8.30 -21.20 13.20
CA SER A 307 7.10 -20.96 13.98
C SER A 307 6.35 -19.73 13.46
N ALA A 308 5.07 -19.65 13.79
CA ALA A 308 4.22 -18.55 13.36
C ALA A 308 3.18 -18.26 14.44
N TYR A 309 2.93 -16.99 14.70
CA TYR A 309 1.80 -16.61 15.55
C TYR A 309 0.48 -16.85 14.82
N ALA A 310 -0.49 -17.44 15.51
CA ALA A 310 -1.82 -17.65 14.96
C ALA A 310 -2.67 -16.41 15.18
N LEU A 311 -3.27 -15.86 14.12
CA LEU A 311 -4.36 -14.89 14.24
C LEU A 311 -5.64 -15.67 14.56
N GLY A 312 -6.51 -15.10 15.40
CA GLY A 312 -7.88 -15.60 15.54
C GLY A 312 -8.61 -15.32 14.24
N ILE A 313 -9.30 -16.30 13.63
CA ILE A 313 -10.00 -16.09 12.36
C ILE A 313 -11.44 -16.55 12.50
N THR A 314 -12.36 -15.59 12.58
CA THR A 314 -13.81 -15.82 12.48
C THR A 314 -14.26 -15.76 11.01
N ALA A 315 -15.56 -15.66 10.72
CA ALA A 315 -16.07 -15.63 9.35
C ALA A 315 -15.55 -14.42 8.55
N GLU A 316 -15.60 -13.22 9.13
CA GLU A 316 -15.25 -11.96 8.44
C GLU A 316 -14.16 -11.17 9.15
N VAL A 317 -13.83 -11.52 10.40
CA VAL A 317 -12.87 -10.78 11.23
C VAL A 317 -11.72 -11.70 11.61
N TRP A 318 -10.51 -11.22 11.33
CA TRP A 318 -9.27 -11.78 11.84
C TRP A 318 -8.71 -10.89 12.97
N ASP A 319 -8.60 -11.50 14.14
CA ASP A 319 -8.27 -10.89 15.41
C ASP A 319 -6.76 -11.06 15.72
N PRO A 320 -6.02 -9.95 15.91
CA PRO A 320 -4.63 -9.99 16.30
C PRO A 320 -4.40 -10.27 17.81
N ALA A 321 -5.41 -10.28 18.67
CA ALA A 321 -5.20 -10.47 20.11
C ALA A 321 -4.41 -11.74 20.48
N PRO A 322 -4.64 -12.92 19.85
CA PRO A 322 -3.81 -14.11 20.12
C PRO A 322 -2.34 -13.93 19.71
N VAL A 323 -2.08 -13.16 18.64
CA VAL A 323 -0.71 -12.81 18.22
C VAL A 323 -0.02 -11.96 19.26
N LEU A 324 -0.70 -10.92 19.77
CA LEU A 324 -0.13 -10.03 20.78
C LEU A 324 0.18 -10.78 22.08
N ARG A 325 -0.72 -11.66 22.53
CA ARG A 325 -0.51 -12.50 23.72
C ARG A 325 0.69 -13.43 23.57
N ALA A 326 0.80 -14.10 22.43
CA ALA A 326 1.93 -14.99 22.14
C ALA A 326 3.25 -14.22 22.04
N LEU A 327 3.24 -13.06 21.39
CA LEU A 327 4.41 -12.19 21.27
C LEU A 327 4.90 -11.71 22.64
N VAL A 328 4.01 -11.23 23.51
CA VAL A 328 4.37 -10.82 24.89
C VAL A 328 4.95 -11.98 25.68
N THR A 329 4.38 -13.19 25.53
CA THR A 329 4.90 -14.39 26.19
C THR A 329 6.31 -14.73 25.73
N ASP A 330 6.56 -14.71 24.42
CA ASP A 330 7.87 -15.02 23.85
C ASP A 330 8.91 -13.95 24.17
N LEU A 331 8.49 -12.68 24.24
CA LEU A 331 9.33 -11.57 24.67
C LEU A 331 9.84 -11.79 26.09
N ARG A 332 8.95 -12.16 27.02
CA ARG A 332 9.30 -12.48 28.41
C ARG A 332 10.22 -13.68 28.56
N ARG A 333 10.23 -14.58 27.57
CA ARG A 333 11.17 -15.71 27.48
C ARG A 333 12.54 -15.31 26.93
N GLY A 334 12.76 -14.03 26.63
CA GLY A 334 14.01 -13.55 26.04
C GLY A 334 14.15 -13.89 24.56
N THR A 335 13.04 -14.14 23.84
CA THR A 335 13.10 -14.44 22.40
C THR A 335 13.63 -13.23 21.62
N PRO A 336 14.65 -13.38 20.76
CA PRO A 336 15.23 -12.26 20.04
C PRO A 336 14.23 -11.50 19.15
N PRO A 337 14.32 -10.15 19.03
CA PRO A 337 13.43 -9.34 18.20
C PRO A 337 13.26 -9.83 16.76
N ALA A 338 14.35 -10.30 16.15
CA ALA A 338 14.35 -10.85 14.79
C ALA A 338 13.44 -12.09 14.67
N VAL A 339 13.44 -12.96 15.69
CA VAL A 339 12.60 -14.15 15.74
C VAL A 339 11.13 -13.77 15.98
N LEU A 340 10.86 -12.85 16.91
CA LEU A 340 9.51 -12.31 17.14
C LEU A 340 8.92 -11.75 15.84
N ALA A 341 9.69 -10.94 15.12
CA ALA A 341 9.29 -10.37 13.83
C ALA A 341 9.06 -11.47 12.78
N ALA A 342 9.93 -12.48 12.68
CA ALA A 342 9.76 -13.60 11.75
C ALA A 342 8.48 -14.40 12.02
N ARG A 343 8.20 -14.74 13.29
CA ARG A 343 6.98 -15.44 13.72
C ARG A 343 5.72 -14.65 13.39
N PHE A 344 5.74 -13.32 13.59
CA PHE A 344 4.64 -12.44 13.20
C PHE A 344 4.40 -12.43 11.70
N HIS A 345 5.44 -12.19 10.88
CA HIS A 345 5.31 -12.17 9.41
C HIS A 345 4.79 -13.50 8.86
N ARG A 346 5.28 -14.62 9.39
CA ARG A 346 4.78 -15.97 9.04
C ARG A 346 3.31 -16.14 9.43
N GLY A 347 2.92 -15.63 10.60
CA GLY A 347 1.55 -15.64 11.09
C GLY A 347 0.59 -14.94 10.15
N VAL A 348 0.92 -13.69 9.78
CA VAL A 348 0.15 -12.90 8.81
C VAL A 348 0.04 -13.64 7.47
N ALA A 349 1.16 -14.18 6.94
CA ALA A 349 1.15 -14.91 5.69
C ALA A 349 0.28 -16.18 5.73
N ARG A 350 0.32 -16.93 6.84
CA ARG A 350 -0.54 -18.11 7.03
C ARG A 350 -2.02 -17.72 7.11
N ALA A 351 -2.33 -16.67 7.86
CA ALA A 351 -3.71 -16.20 7.99
C ALA A 351 -4.30 -15.71 6.67
N VAL A 352 -3.51 -15.02 5.83
CA VAL A 352 -3.93 -14.65 4.46
C VAL A 352 -4.30 -15.89 3.64
N VAL A 353 -3.44 -16.91 3.63
CA VAL A 353 -3.68 -18.15 2.88
C VAL A 353 -4.96 -18.84 3.37
N GLU A 354 -5.16 -18.89 4.69
CA GLU A 354 -6.33 -19.48 5.31
C GLU A 354 -7.62 -18.75 4.92
N VAL A 355 -7.66 -17.42 5.04
CA VAL A 355 -8.86 -16.64 4.68
C VAL A 355 -9.15 -16.73 3.17
N CYS A 356 -8.11 -16.68 2.32
CA CYS A 356 -8.29 -16.85 0.88
C CYS A 356 -8.84 -18.24 0.51
N ARG A 357 -8.60 -19.28 1.30
CA ARG A 357 -9.17 -20.63 1.07
C ARG A 357 -10.65 -20.72 1.44
N ARG A 358 -11.10 -19.92 2.41
CA ARG A 358 -12.51 -19.85 2.84
C ARG A 358 -13.39 -19.02 1.89
N ALA A 359 -12.78 -18.18 1.06
CA ALA A 359 -13.50 -17.39 0.07
C ALA A 359 -14.24 -18.31 -0.92
N PRO A 360 -15.50 -17.99 -1.29
CA PRO A 360 -16.28 -18.81 -2.22
C PRO A 360 -15.53 -19.06 -3.52
N ARG A 361 -15.40 -20.34 -3.90
CA ARG A 361 -14.90 -20.72 -5.23
C ARG A 361 -16.00 -20.48 -6.25
N ALA A 362 -16.10 -19.27 -6.79
CA ALA A 362 -16.98 -19.03 -7.93
C ALA A 362 -16.21 -19.31 -9.24
N SER A 363 -16.39 -20.52 -9.76
CA SER A 363 -15.88 -21.03 -11.05
C SER A 363 -14.39 -21.43 -11.10
N PRO A 364 -14.03 -22.46 -11.90
CA PRO A 364 -12.64 -22.87 -12.12
C PRO A 364 -11.86 -21.75 -12.83
N GLY A 365 -10.70 -21.34 -12.28
CA GLY A 365 -9.78 -20.40 -12.95
C GLY A 365 -9.39 -19.12 -12.19
N ARG A 366 -9.84 -18.91 -10.94
CA ARG A 366 -9.51 -17.66 -10.21
C ARG A 366 -8.03 -17.54 -9.85
N SER A 367 -7.45 -16.42 -10.27
CA SER A 367 -6.16 -15.91 -9.79
C SER A 367 -6.39 -15.03 -8.55
N ALA A 368 -5.58 -15.21 -7.50
CA ALA A 368 -5.56 -14.27 -6.38
C ALA A 368 -4.75 -13.03 -6.78
N ALA A 369 -5.32 -11.85 -6.62
CA ALA A 369 -4.62 -10.58 -6.84
C ALA A 369 -4.22 -10.01 -5.48
N SER A 370 -2.92 -9.89 -5.21
CA SER A 370 -2.43 -9.27 -3.97
C SER A 370 -1.80 -7.91 -4.25
N CYS A 371 -2.30 -6.87 -3.59
CA CYS A 371 -1.67 -5.57 -3.53
C CYS A 371 -1.32 -5.27 -2.07
N ALA A 372 -0.08 -5.56 -1.68
CA ALA A 372 0.47 -4.95 -0.49
C ALA A 372 0.99 -3.57 -0.89
N ALA A 373 0.48 -2.51 -0.26
CA ALA A 373 1.10 -1.18 -0.31
C ALA A 373 2.44 -1.14 0.44
N TRP A 374 2.77 -2.24 1.12
CA TRP A 374 3.99 -2.47 1.86
C TRP A 374 4.90 -3.37 1.02
N GLY A 375 6.12 -2.90 0.78
CA GLY A 375 7.12 -3.61 0.00
C GLY A 375 7.68 -4.83 0.71
N SER A 376 6.86 -5.65 1.36
CA SER A 376 7.31 -6.88 2.00
C SER A 376 7.94 -7.81 0.97
N ARG A 377 9.19 -8.22 1.23
CA ARG A 377 10.04 -9.11 0.42
C ARG A 377 9.40 -10.48 0.19
N ARG A 378 8.41 -10.90 0.99
CA ARG A 378 7.95 -12.28 1.05
C ARG A 378 6.41 -12.39 1.19
N SER A 379 5.72 -12.40 0.05
CA SER A 379 4.37 -12.96 -0.13
C SER A 379 4.50 -14.46 -0.50
N PRO A 380 3.56 -15.37 -0.12
CA PRO A 380 3.83 -16.80 -0.18
C PRO A 380 3.92 -17.32 -1.63
N ARG A 381 5.06 -17.92 -1.99
CA ARG A 381 5.20 -18.70 -3.22
C ARG A 381 4.58 -20.09 -3.05
N ARG A 382 3.81 -20.52 -4.05
CA ARG A 382 3.62 -21.95 -4.36
C ARG A 382 4.90 -22.46 -5.01
N ARG A 383 5.52 -23.51 -4.46
CA ARG A 383 6.53 -24.32 -5.16
C ARG A 383 5.80 -25.19 -6.18
N ALA A 384 5.98 -24.93 -7.47
CA ALA A 384 5.77 -25.94 -8.51
C ALA A 384 7.11 -26.63 -8.77
N GLY A 385 7.09 -27.96 -8.84
CA GLY A 385 8.26 -28.83 -8.88
C GLY A 385 9.16 -28.63 -10.10
N ARG A 386 10.41 -29.10 -9.95
CA ARG A 386 11.41 -29.24 -11.02
C ARG A 386 10.93 -30.19 -12.12
N PRO A 387 11.42 -30.04 -13.35
CA PRO A 387 11.83 -31.21 -14.12
C PRO A 387 13.28 -31.10 -14.62
N GLY A 388 13.95 -32.24 -14.66
CA GLY A 388 15.28 -32.42 -15.22
C GLY A 388 15.24 -32.99 -16.65
N SER A 389 16.29 -32.62 -17.38
CA SER A 389 16.93 -33.27 -18.54
C SER A 389 16.27 -33.26 -19.93
N PRO A 390 17.10 -33.29 -21.01
CA PRO A 390 16.81 -32.63 -22.29
C PRO A 390 16.46 -33.59 -23.44
N GLY A 391 15.69 -33.11 -24.42
CA GLY A 391 15.40 -33.78 -25.70
C GLY A 391 15.15 -32.76 -26.84
N PRO A 392 15.38 -33.14 -28.12
CA PRO A 392 15.80 -32.26 -29.22
C PRO A 392 14.63 -31.59 -30.00
N PRO A 393 14.91 -30.70 -30.99
CA PRO A 393 13.99 -29.64 -31.37
C PRO A 393 13.00 -30.09 -32.46
N GLY A 394 11.72 -29.78 -32.25
CA GLY A 394 10.65 -29.90 -33.24
C GLY A 394 9.69 -28.73 -33.09
N GLY A 395 9.44 -28.01 -34.17
CA GLY A 395 8.67 -26.77 -34.20
C GLY A 395 7.20 -26.94 -33.84
N GLY A 396 6.60 -25.87 -33.30
CA GLY A 396 5.17 -25.81 -33.03
C GLY A 396 4.82 -24.83 -31.92
N ARG A 397 3.93 -23.89 -32.25
CA ARG A 397 3.37 -22.83 -31.40
C ARG A 397 2.99 -23.29 -29.98
N ALA A 398 3.38 -22.52 -28.96
CA ALA A 398 2.59 -22.13 -27.77
C ALA A 398 3.50 -21.62 -26.64
N GLY A 399 3.03 -20.63 -25.88
CA GLY A 399 3.40 -20.45 -24.48
C GLY A 399 4.70 -19.72 -24.16
N ARG A 400 4.69 -18.39 -24.23
CA ARG A 400 5.63 -17.54 -23.45
C ARG A 400 4.90 -16.29 -22.94
N SER A 401 4.11 -16.43 -21.88
CA SER A 401 3.56 -15.31 -21.11
C SER A 401 3.86 -15.50 -19.62
N ALA A 402 5.15 -15.49 -19.28
CA ALA A 402 5.59 -15.44 -17.90
C ALA A 402 6.86 -14.60 -17.86
N ARG A 403 6.70 -13.29 -17.66
CA ARG A 403 7.72 -12.30 -17.22
C ARG A 403 7.17 -10.91 -17.53
N ARG A 404 6.70 -10.21 -16.49
CA ARG A 404 6.70 -8.74 -16.31
C ARG A 404 5.70 -8.42 -15.19
N ALA A 405 6.21 -8.24 -13.97
CA ALA A 405 5.45 -7.66 -12.87
C ALA A 405 5.91 -6.21 -12.72
N GLY A 406 5.05 -5.25 -13.07
CA GLY A 406 5.22 -3.83 -12.86
C GLY A 406 3.93 -3.22 -12.30
N ARG A 407 3.88 -3.07 -10.97
CA ARG A 407 2.71 -2.60 -10.19
C ARG A 407 2.26 -1.22 -10.62
N VAL A 408 1.03 -1.09 -11.11
CA VAL A 408 0.47 0.21 -11.52
C VAL A 408 -1.07 0.25 -11.40
N ARG A 409 -1.61 1.35 -10.86
CA ARG A 409 -2.97 1.49 -10.28
C ARG A 409 -4.03 2.11 -11.18
N TRP A 410 -5.15 1.39 -11.42
CA TRP A 410 -6.35 1.96 -12.04
C TRP A 410 -7.63 1.12 -11.85
N GLY A 411 -8.79 1.78 -11.89
CA GLY A 411 -10.12 1.20 -12.09
C GLY A 411 -11.17 2.25 -12.43
N ALA A 412 -11.92 2.08 -13.52
CA ALA A 412 -13.25 2.66 -13.74
C ALA A 412 -14.00 1.94 -14.90
N ARG A 413 -15.12 1.28 -14.57
CA ARG A 413 -16.25 1.06 -15.49
C ARG A 413 -17.56 0.98 -14.69
N ARG A 414 -18.50 1.88 -14.96
CA ARG A 414 -19.94 1.63 -14.73
C ARG A 414 -20.60 1.56 -16.09
N ARG A 415 -21.28 0.44 -16.39
CA ARG A 415 -22.20 0.34 -17.53
C ARG A 415 -23.49 1.07 -17.16
N GLY A 416 -23.89 2.03 -17.99
CA GLY A 416 -25.23 2.59 -17.93
C GLY A 416 -26.26 1.49 -18.17
N ARG A 417 -27.28 1.42 -17.33
CA ARG A 417 -28.53 0.77 -17.67
C ARG A 417 -29.42 1.84 -18.28
N GLY A 418 -29.84 1.62 -19.52
CA GLY A 418 -30.84 2.43 -20.19
C GLY A 418 -32.24 2.03 -19.73
N ARG A 419 -33.07 3.06 -19.60
CA ARG A 419 -34.49 3.12 -19.22
C ARG A 419 -34.80 2.88 -17.74
#